data_AF-A0A348NX69-F1
#
_entry.id   AF-A0A348NX69-F1
#
_cell.length_a   1.000
_cell.length_b   1.000
_cell.length_c   1.000
_cell.angle_alpha   90.00
_cell.angle_beta   90.00
_cell.angle_gamma   90.00
#
_symmetry.space_group_name_H-M   'P 1'
#
loop_
_entity.id
_entity.type
_entity.pdbx_description
1 polymer ?
#
loop_
_entity_poly.entity_id
_entity_poly.type
_entity_poly.pdbx_seq_one_letter_code
_entity_poly.pdbx_strand_id
1 'polypeptide(L)'
;MSLLDKLKEKFHKKKDTGSHLDEIKIKRSIQLYEAAVAYYKRKDYENSKKFFEKALQYDPDNKDAQHNLSVVIKQMALIEEAKTAKQQKKDNAVNKVMSQDSEDILKEAASTEEKDNAFYLKALRLDMDSTQEEIVARVDSEFRKWRTRINSPNIRMRSEAEEMLAIISQARRKLLK
;
A
#
# COMPACT_ATOMS: atom_id res chain seq x y z
N MET A 1 22.50 12.77 32.90
CA MET A 1 23.48 13.01 31.81
C MET A 1 22.82 12.71 30.47
N SER A 2 22.81 13.69 29.58
CA SER A 2 22.36 13.52 28.20
C SER A 2 23.33 12.61 27.43
N LEU A 3 22.90 12.09 26.28
CA LEU A 3 23.78 11.35 25.38
C LEU A 3 25.04 12.16 25.01
N LEU A 4 24.86 13.48 24.82
CA LEU A 4 25.96 14.40 24.56
C LEU A 4 26.97 14.41 25.70
N ASP A 5 26.52 14.31 26.95
CA ASP A 5 27.40 14.28 28.13
C ASP A 5 28.14 12.95 28.23
N LYS A 6 27.47 11.81 27.99
CA LYS A 6 28.09 10.47 28.00
C LYS A 6 29.08 10.29 26.85
N LEU A 7 28.79 10.88 25.69
CA LEU A 7 29.69 10.86 24.52
C LEU A 7 30.89 11.77 24.73
N LYS A 8 30.72 12.95 25.35
CA LYS A 8 31.82 13.81 25.79
C LYS A 8 32.70 13.14 26.85
N GLU A 9 32.12 12.32 27.74
CA GLU A 9 32.88 11.56 28.71
C GLU A 9 33.68 10.41 28.06
N LYS A 10 33.06 9.63 27.15
CA LYS A 10 33.78 8.65 26.31
C LYS A 10 34.87 9.30 25.47
N PHE A 11 34.63 10.52 24.99
CA PHE A 11 35.60 11.34 24.25
C PHE A 11 36.83 11.69 25.10
N HIS A 12 36.65 12.05 26.37
CA HIS A 12 37.78 12.28 27.29
C HIS A 12 38.62 11.02 27.54
N LYS A 13 37.99 9.83 27.58
CA LYS A 13 38.70 8.55 27.76
C LYS A 13 39.40 8.02 26.48
N LYS A 14 38.88 8.33 25.29
CA LYS A 14 39.52 7.96 23.99
C LYS A 14 40.65 8.92 23.57
N LYS A 15 40.72 10.13 24.17
CA LYS A 15 41.70 11.17 23.85
C LYS A 15 43.16 10.73 24.05
N ASP A 16 43.40 9.74 24.91
CA ASP A 16 44.74 9.16 25.16
C ASP A 16 45.17 8.10 24.13
N THR A 17 44.30 7.67 23.20
CA THR A 17 44.61 6.53 22.29
C THR A 17 44.14 6.67 20.83
N GLY A 18 43.38 7.71 20.45
CA GLY A 18 42.78 7.85 19.11
C GLY A 18 43.47 8.85 18.17
N SER A 19 43.52 8.54 16.88
CA SER A 19 44.03 9.44 15.82
C SER A 19 43.06 10.61 15.58
N HIS A 20 43.56 11.76 15.12
CA HIS A 20 42.74 12.92 14.70
C HIS A 20 41.60 12.55 13.72
N LEU A 21 41.81 11.50 12.92
CA LEU A 21 40.81 10.95 12.02
C LEU A 21 39.59 10.35 12.74
N ASP A 22 39.80 9.73 13.90
CA ASP A 22 38.73 9.12 14.70
C ASP A 22 37.87 10.19 15.37
N GLU A 23 38.47 11.30 15.77
CA GLU A 23 37.74 12.46 16.29
C GLU A 23 36.79 13.06 15.23
N ILE A 24 37.26 13.19 13.98
CA ILE A 24 36.46 13.69 12.87
C ILE A 24 35.27 12.75 12.59
N LYS A 25 35.51 11.43 12.56
CA LYS A 25 34.46 10.43 12.35
C LYS A 25 33.41 10.47 13.46
N ILE A 26 33.83 10.51 14.72
CA ILE A 26 32.91 10.55 15.86
C ILE A 26 32.07 11.85 15.84
N LYS A 27 32.70 13.01 15.57
CA LYS A 27 31.97 14.28 15.46
C LYS A 27 30.93 14.24 14.33
N ARG A 28 31.28 13.62 13.20
CA ARG A 28 30.36 13.41 12.08
C ARG A 28 29.20 12.49 12.47
N SER A 29 29.46 11.42 13.22
CA SER A 29 28.42 10.53 13.76
C SER A 29 27.42 11.29 14.63
N ILE A 30 27.89 12.14 15.54
CA ILE A 30 27.04 12.94 16.44
C ILE A 30 26.09 13.86 15.64
N GLN A 31 26.61 14.59 14.65
CA GLN A 31 25.78 15.47 13.82
C GLN A 31 24.69 14.71 13.07
N LEU A 32 25.03 13.51 12.55
CA LEU A 32 24.08 12.65 11.86
C LEU A 32 23.03 12.08 12.82
N TYR A 33 23.43 11.72 14.04
CA TYR A 33 22.51 11.29 15.10
C TYR A 33 21.52 12.39 15.47
N GLU A 34 21.98 13.63 15.68
CA GLU A 34 21.11 14.76 16.02
C GLU A 34 20.11 15.07 14.90
N ALA A 35 20.56 15.03 13.64
CA ALA A 35 19.68 15.14 12.48
C ALA A 35 18.63 14.02 12.46
N ALA A 36 19.03 12.77 12.70
CA ALA A 36 18.12 11.62 12.75
C ALA A 36 17.02 11.80 13.82
N VAL A 37 17.38 12.32 15.00
CA VAL A 37 16.42 12.63 16.07
C VAL A 37 15.49 13.77 15.66
N ALA A 38 15.97 14.79 14.96
CA ALA A 38 15.13 15.88 14.46
C ALA A 38 14.09 15.38 13.44
N TYR A 39 14.48 14.51 12.51
CA TYR A 39 13.56 13.86 11.58
C TYR A 39 12.56 12.95 12.29
N TYR A 40 13.00 12.19 13.29
CA TYR A 40 12.11 11.35 14.11
C TYR A 40 11.01 12.19 14.77
N LYS A 41 11.36 13.34 15.36
CA LYS A 41 10.38 14.26 15.98
C LYS A 41 9.38 14.83 14.99
N ARG A 42 9.77 14.97 13.72
CA ARG A 42 8.89 15.37 12.61
C ARG A 42 8.05 14.22 12.05
N LYS A 43 8.16 13.02 12.62
CA LYS A 43 7.54 11.78 12.11
C LYS A 43 7.97 11.41 10.68
N ASP A 44 9.10 11.93 10.24
CA ASP A 44 9.75 11.58 8.98
C ASP A 44 10.69 10.41 9.26
N TYR A 45 10.09 9.21 9.30
CA TYR A 45 10.78 8.00 9.74
C TYR A 45 11.80 7.51 8.71
N GLU A 46 11.53 7.74 7.42
CA GLU A 46 12.43 7.40 6.31
C GLU A 46 13.75 8.17 6.40
N ASN A 47 13.69 9.49 6.57
CA ASN A 47 14.92 10.29 6.73
C ASN A 47 15.58 9.99 8.08
N SER A 48 14.81 9.81 9.15
CA SER A 48 15.35 9.43 10.46
C SER A 48 16.18 8.14 10.39
N LYS A 49 15.65 7.09 9.75
CA LYS A 49 16.35 5.81 9.53
C LYS A 49 17.68 6.03 8.81
N LYS A 50 17.64 6.76 7.68
CA LYS A 50 18.82 7.04 6.85
C LYS A 50 19.93 7.76 7.62
N PHE A 51 19.58 8.72 8.48
CA PHE A 51 20.57 9.46 9.26
C PHE A 51 21.12 8.64 10.43
N PHE A 52 20.32 7.78 11.08
CA PHE A 52 20.84 6.83 12.07
C PHE A 52 21.79 5.80 11.45
N GLU A 53 21.46 5.23 10.28
CA GLU A 53 22.34 4.31 9.56
C GLU A 53 23.68 4.98 9.20
N LYS A 54 23.66 6.23 8.72
CA LYS A 54 24.88 7.00 8.46
C LYS A 54 25.66 7.27 9.74
N ALA A 55 25.01 7.61 10.85
CA ALA A 55 25.69 7.81 12.13
C ALA A 55 26.46 6.54 12.56
N LEU A 56 25.85 5.36 12.37
CA LEU A 56 26.45 4.07 12.67
C LEU A 56 27.58 3.67 11.71
N GLN A 57 27.62 4.19 10.48
CA GLN A 57 28.78 4.01 9.58
C GLN A 57 30.03 4.70 10.12
N TYR A 58 29.87 5.81 10.86
CA TYR A 58 30.98 6.56 11.45
C TYR A 58 31.30 6.13 12.89
N ASP A 59 30.31 5.66 13.64
CA ASP A 59 30.47 5.12 14.99
C ASP A 59 29.58 3.87 15.17
N PRO A 60 30.06 2.68 14.77
CA PRO A 60 29.29 1.44 14.88
C PRO A 60 28.91 1.05 16.32
N ASP A 61 29.66 1.54 17.32
CA ASP A 61 29.49 1.24 18.73
C ASP A 61 28.48 2.17 19.43
N ASN A 62 27.84 3.08 18.68
CA ASN A 62 26.84 3.99 19.20
C ASN A 62 25.53 3.27 19.53
N LYS A 63 25.44 2.75 20.76
CA LYS A 63 24.25 2.03 21.27
C LYS A 63 22.96 2.85 21.21
N ASP A 64 23.04 4.17 21.37
CA ASP A 64 21.88 5.04 21.31
C ASP A 64 21.36 5.19 19.88
N ALA A 65 22.27 5.28 18.89
CA ALA A 65 21.89 5.25 17.48
C ALA A 65 21.29 3.89 17.08
N GLN A 66 21.86 2.78 17.55
CA GLN A 66 21.30 1.43 17.32
C GLN A 66 19.90 1.29 17.93
N HIS A 67 19.72 1.72 19.18
CA HIS A 67 18.43 1.69 19.87
C HIS A 67 17.39 2.52 19.13
N ASN A 68 17.71 3.77 18.80
CA ASN A 68 16.77 4.65 18.11
C ASN A 68 16.45 4.18 16.70
N LEU A 69 17.40 3.60 15.97
CA LEU A 69 17.13 2.97 14.68
C LEU A 69 16.12 1.82 14.82
N SER A 70 16.24 0.99 15.87
CA SER A 70 15.26 -0.06 16.15
C SER A 70 13.87 0.51 16.41
N VAL A 71 13.77 1.61 17.16
CA VAL A 71 12.50 2.32 17.41
C VAL A 71 11.90 2.85 16.11
N VAL A 72 12.72 3.47 15.24
CA VAL A 72 12.28 3.97 13.92
C VAL A 72 11.73 2.83 13.06
N ILE A 73 12.45 1.70 12.97
CA ILE A 73 12.04 0.54 12.18
C ILE A 73 10.69 0.00 12.68
N LYS A 74 10.50 -0.13 13.99
CA LYS A 74 9.22 -0.56 14.57
C LYS A 74 8.08 0.40 14.21
N GLN A 75 8.34 1.70 14.28
CA GLN A 75 7.32 2.71 13.96
C GLN A 75 6.90 2.66 12.49
N MET A 76 7.86 2.46 11.58
CA MET A 76 7.57 2.28 10.15
C MET A 76 6.72 1.02 9.90
N ALA A 77 7.06 -0.09 10.55
CA ALA A 77 6.30 -1.34 10.42
C ALA A 77 4.84 -1.18 10.89
N LEU A 78 4.61 -0.51 12.02
CA LEU A 78 3.25 -0.24 12.53
C LEU A 78 2.44 0.65 11.59
N ILE A 79 3.08 1.61 10.91
CA ILE A 79 2.42 2.48 9.94
C ILE A 79 2.01 1.69 8.70
N GLU A 80 2.88 0.81 8.21
CA GLU A 80 2.55 -0.07 7.07
C GLU A 80 1.46 -1.09 7.42
N GLU A 81 1.50 -1.67 8.62
CA GLU A 81 0.42 -2.52 9.13
C GLU A 81 -0.92 -1.77 9.21
N ALA A 82 -0.92 -0.54 9.72
CA ALA A 82 -2.13 0.27 9.78
C ALA A 82 -2.68 0.63 8.38
N LYS A 83 -1.80 0.95 7.43
CA LYS A 83 -2.18 1.22 6.03
C LYS A 83 -2.78 -0.03 5.37
N THR A 84 -2.11 -1.17 5.51
CA THR A 84 -2.56 -2.45 4.94
C THR A 84 -3.90 -2.89 5.55
N ALA A 85 -4.07 -2.81 6.87
CA ALA A 85 -5.34 -3.12 7.53
C ALA A 85 -6.49 -2.20 7.09
N LYS A 86 -6.22 -0.90 6.92
CA LYS A 86 -7.21 0.05 6.41
C LYS A 86 -7.58 -0.24 4.96
N GLN A 87 -6.61 -0.63 4.13
CA GLN A 87 -6.82 -1.01 2.74
C GLN A 87 -7.66 -2.30 2.67
N GLN A 88 -7.29 -3.34 3.42
CA GLN A 88 -8.05 -4.60 3.49
C GLN A 88 -9.50 -4.40 3.94
N LYS A 89 -9.75 -3.51 4.92
CA LYS A 89 -11.13 -3.18 5.34
C LYS A 89 -11.94 -2.54 4.21
N LYS A 90 -11.33 -1.62 3.46
CA LYS A 90 -11.97 -1.01 2.27
C LYS A 90 -12.22 -2.06 1.20
N ASP A 91 -11.22 -2.90 0.91
CA ASP A 91 -11.32 -3.95 -0.09
C ASP A 91 -12.42 -4.94 0.28
N ASN A 92 -12.51 -5.37 1.55
CA ASN A 92 -13.57 -6.26 2.02
C ASN A 92 -14.98 -5.65 1.90
N ALA A 93 -15.14 -4.36 2.22
CA ALA A 93 -16.42 -3.68 2.07
C ALA A 93 -16.83 -3.57 0.58
N VAL A 94 -15.90 -3.17 -0.29
CA VAL A 94 -16.13 -3.08 -1.74
C VAL A 94 -16.35 -4.46 -2.35
N ASN A 95 -15.62 -5.48 -1.90
CA ASN A 95 -15.79 -6.87 -2.31
C ASN A 95 -17.16 -7.41 -1.93
N LYS A 96 -17.65 -7.12 -0.72
CA LYS A 96 -18.97 -7.57 -0.28
C LYS A 96 -20.08 -6.99 -1.14
N VAL A 97 -20.07 -5.68 -1.40
CA VAL A 97 -21.08 -5.02 -2.25
C VAL A 97 -20.99 -5.54 -3.69
N MET A 98 -19.77 -5.64 -4.25
CA MET A 98 -19.62 -6.15 -5.61
C MET A 98 -19.97 -7.63 -5.78
N SER A 99 -19.70 -8.46 -4.77
CA SER A 99 -20.05 -9.88 -4.81
C SER A 99 -21.56 -10.05 -4.79
N GLN A 100 -22.27 -9.30 -3.93
CA GLN A 100 -23.74 -9.27 -3.93
C GLN A 100 -24.31 -8.83 -5.28
N ASP A 101 -23.76 -7.75 -5.85
CA ASP A 101 -24.18 -7.21 -7.13
C ASP A 101 -23.96 -8.19 -8.30
N SER A 102 -22.90 -8.98 -8.28
CA SER A 102 -22.65 -10.02 -9.29
C SER A 102 -23.44 -11.29 -9.05
N GLU A 103 -23.69 -11.68 -7.80
CA GLU A 103 -24.39 -12.93 -7.45
C GLU A 103 -25.76 -13.01 -8.12
N ASP A 104 -26.54 -11.92 -8.08
CA ASP A 104 -27.86 -11.87 -8.70
C ASP A 104 -27.78 -12.02 -10.22
N ILE A 105 -26.83 -11.34 -10.85
CA ILE A 105 -26.59 -11.39 -12.30
C ILE A 105 -26.15 -12.80 -12.71
N LEU A 106 -25.22 -13.40 -11.98
CA LEU A 106 -24.68 -14.74 -12.28
C LEU A 106 -25.72 -15.83 -12.04
N LYS A 107 -26.54 -15.71 -11.00
CA LYS A 107 -27.65 -16.63 -10.74
C LYS A 107 -28.68 -16.57 -11.86
N GLU A 108 -29.08 -15.37 -12.28
CA GLU A 108 -29.99 -15.18 -13.40
C GLU A 108 -29.38 -15.74 -14.70
N ALA A 109 -28.11 -15.44 -14.96
CA ALA A 109 -27.35 -15.90 -16.11
C ALA A 109 -27.21 -17.43 -16.19
N ALA A 110 -27.22 -18.12 -15.06
CA ALA A 110 -27.19 -19.58 -14.98
C ALA A 110 -28.57 -20.20 -15.19
N SER A 111 -29.64 -19.46 -14.89
CA SER A 111 -31.04 -19.90 -15.06
C SER A 111 -31.66 -19.55 -16.43
N THR A 112 -31.02 -18.67 -17.20
CA THR A 112 -31.50 -18.25 -18.52
C THR A 112 -30.77 -19.01 -19.63
N GLU A 113 -31.52 -19.75 -20.44
CA GLU A 113 -30.98 -20.48 -21.59
C GLU A 113 -30.53 -19.53 -22.72
N GLU A 114 -31.26 -18.43 -22.92
CA GLU A 114 -30.94 -17.41 -23.92
C GLU A 114 -30.87 -16.01 -23.28
N LYS A 115 -29.74 -15.33 -23.51
CA LYS A 115 -29.46 -13.97 -22.99
C LYS A 115 -29.76 -12.94 -24.07
N ASP A 116 -30.83 -12.19 -23.86
CA ASP A 116 -31.29 -11.11 -24.74
C ASP A 116 -30.69 -9.75 -24.35
N ASN A 117 -31.11 -8.69 -25.06
CA ASN A 117 -30.61 -7.34 -24.79
C ASN A 117 -31.07 -6.82 -23.42
N ALA A 118 -32.25 -7.20 -22.95
CA ALA A 118 -32.76 -6.79 -21.64
C ALA A 118 -31.90 -7.35 -20.50
N PHE A 119 -31.48 -8.62 -20.61
CA PHE A 119 -30.52 -9.21 -19.68
C PHE A 119 -29.21 -8.41 -19.64
N TYR A 120 -28.62 -8.07 -20.79
CA TYR A 120 -27.34 -7.36 -20.82
C TYR A 120 -27.44 -5.92 -20.29
N LEU A 121 -28.53 -5.21 -20.57
CA LEU A 121 -28.77 -3.88 -20.03
C LEU A 121 -28.93 -3.94 -18.51
N LYS A 122 -29.73 -4.88 -17.99
CA LYS A 122 -29.86 -5.12 -16.55
C LYS A 122 -28.53 -5.47 -15.88
N ALA A 123 -27.72 -6.34 -16.50
CA ALA A 123 -26.40 -6.70 -16.00
C ALA A 123 -25.46 -5.48 -15.91
N LEU A 124 -25.64 -4.49 -16.79
CA LEU A 124 -24.93 -3.22 -16.77
C LEU A 124 -25.60 -2.15 -15.87
N ARG A 125 -26.79 -2.43 -15.32
CA ARG A 125 -27.67 -1.48 -14.61
C ARG A 125 -28.06 -0.31 -15.50
N LEU A 126 -28.52 -0.64 -16.69
CA LEU A 126 -29.02 0.26 -17.71
C LEU A 126 -30.46 -0.11 -18.04
N ASP A 127 -31.20 0.89 -18.48
CA ASP A 127 -32.60 0.77 -18.91
C ASP A 127 -32.68 0.64 -20.43
N MET A 128 -33.85 0.25 -20.95
CA MET A 128 -34.07 0.02 -22.40
C MET A 128 -33.95 1.29 -23.26
N ASP A 129 -34.10 2.46 -22.64
CA ASP A 129 -33.98 3.78 -23.26
C ASP A 129 -32.57 4.39 -23.13
N SER A 130 -31.62 3.67 -22.53
CA SER A 130 -30.23 4.12 -22.40
C SER A 130 -29.61 4.39 -23.77
N THR A 131 -28.92 5.51 -23.87
CA THR A 131 -28.21 5.94 -25.08
C THR A 131 -27.01 5.04 -25.37
N GLN A 132 -26.54 5.04 -26.64
CA GLN A 132 -25.35 4.30 -27.03
C GLN A 132 -24.10 4.76 -26.27
N GLU A 133 -23.98 6.07 -26.03
CA GLU A 133 -22.89 6.66 -25.25
C GLU A 133 -22.89 6.15 -23.79
N GLU A 134 -24.06 6.09 -23.16
CA GLU A 134 -24.22 5.55 -21.79
C GLU A 134 -23.84 4.06 -21.74
N ILE A 135 -24.28 3.28 -22.74
CA ILE A 135 -23.95 1.85 -22.83
C ILE A 135 -22.44 1.66 -22.97
N VAL A 136 -21.77 2.39 -23.86
CA VAL A 136 -20.31 2.34 -24.04
C VAL A 136 -19.60 2.69 -22.74
N ALA A 137 -19.95 3.80 -22.12
CA ALA A 137 -19.33 4.27 -20.88
C ALA A 137 -19.47 3.23 -19.75
N ARG A 138 -20.63 2.59 -19.66
CA ARG A 138 -20.92 1.59 -18.64
C ARG A 138 -20.17 0.28 -18.87
N VAL A 139 -20.14 -0.20 -20.11
CA VAL A 139 -19.35 -1.39 -20.51
C VAL A 139 -17.89 -1.19 -20.14
N ASP A 140 -17.31 -0.05 -20.52
CA ASP A 140 -15.90 0.23 -20.26
C ASP A 140 -15.60 0.37 -18.76
N SER A 141 -16.50 0.99 -18.01
CA SER A 141 -16.38 1.13 -16.55
C SER A 141 -16.43 -0.22 -15.83
N GLU A 142 -17.44 -1.05 -16.11
CA GLU A 142 -17.58 -2.37 -15.50
C GLU A 142 -16.44 -3.31 -15.96
N PHE A 143 -16.01 -3.25 -17.22
CA PHE A 143 -14.88 -4.04 -17.70
C PHE A 143 -13.59 -3.72 -16.93
N ARG A 144 -13.26 -2.42 -16.75
CA ARG A 144 -12.09 -2.01 -15.95
C ARG A 144 -12.19 -2.50 -14.51
N LYS A 145 -13.35 -2.32 -13.88
CA LYS A 145 -13.63 -2.74 -12.50
C LYS A 145 -13.35 -4.24 -12.31
N TRP A 146 -13.94 -5.10 -13.13
CA TRP A 146 -13.75 -6.55 -13.02
C TRP A 146 -12.37 -7.02 -13.46
N ARG A 147 -11.74 -6.34 -14.42
CA ARG A 147 -10.37 -6.69 -14.87
C ARG A 147 -9.33 -6.55 -13.77
N THR A 148 -9.48 -5.61 -12.84
CA THR A 148 -8.55 -5.53 -11.69
C THR A 148 -8.59 -6.74 -10.75
N ARG A 149 -9.66 -7.53 -10.79
CA ARG A 149 -9.90 -8.66 -9.86
C ARG A 149 -9.47 -10.02 -10.40
N ILE A 150 -9.17 -10.13 -11.69
CA ILE A 150 -8.75 -11.40 -12.31
C ILE A 150 -7.43 -11.93 -11.70
N ASN A 151 -6.61 -11.04 -11.15
CA ASN A 151 -5.35 -11.38 -10.48
C ASN A 151 -5.47 -11.49 -8.94
N SER A 152 -6.70 -11.45 -8.40
CA SER A 152 -6.91 -11.57 -6.96
C SER A 152 -6.40 -12.93 -6.44
N PRO A 153 -5.71 -12.99 -5.28
CA PRO A 153 -5.35 -14.27 -4.68
C PRO A 153 -6.57 -15.08 -4.21
N ASN A 154 -7.74 -14.44 -4.08
CA ASN A 154 -8.98 -15.10 -3.72
C ASN A 154 -9.61 -15.80 -4.94
N ILE A 155 -9.66 -17.14 -4.90
CA ILE A 155 -10.18 -17.99 -5.99
C ILE A 155 -11.61 -17.62 -6.37
N ARG A 156 -12.49 -17.44 -5.38
CA ARG A 156 -13.90 -17.11 -5.61
C ARG A 156 -14.03 -15.78 -6.36
N MET A 157 -13.27 -14.77 -5.95
CA MET A 157 -13.29 -13.46 -6.62
C MET A 157 -12.78 -13.51 -8.06
N ARG A 158 -11.82 -14.38 -8.36
CA ARG A 158 -11.33 -14.57 -9.73
C ARG A 158 -12.39 -15.20 -10.61
N SER A 159 -13.04 -16.27 -10.13
CA SER A 159 -14.15 -16.92 -10.84
C SER A 159 -15.28 -15.94 -11.13
N GLU A 160 -15.72 -15.18 -10.11
CA GLU A 160 -16.74 -14.14 -10.27
C GLU A 160 -16.32 -13.09 -11.31
N ALA A 161 -15.05 -12.66 -11.29
CA ALA A 161 -14.55 -11.69 -12.25
C ALA A 161 -14.49 -12.22 -13.69
N GLU A 162 -14.11 -13.47 -13.88
CA GLU A 162 -14.07 -14.12 -15.19
C GLU A 162 -15.47 -14.22 -15.81
N GLU A 163 -16.45 -14.66 -15.03
CA GLU A 163 -17.84 -14.78 -15.49
C GLU A 163 -18.44 -13.41 -15.81
N MET A 164 -18.23 -12.41 -14.95
CA MET A 164 -18.70 -11.04 -15.20
C MET A 164 -18.04 -10.42 -16.43
N LEU A 165 -16.74 -10.62 -16.64
CA LEU A 165 -16.05 -10.15 -17.84
C LEU A 165 -16.59 -10.82 -19.12
N ALA A 166 -16.97 -12.10 -19.05
CA ALA A 166 -17.61 -12.79 -20.16
C ALA A 166 -18.97 -12.17 -20.49
N ILE A 167 -19.80 -11.89 -19.48
CA ILE A 167 -21.11 -11.22 -19.65
C ILE A 167 -20.93 -9.82 -20.25
N ILE A 168 -20.02 -9.00 -19.71
CA ILE A 168 -19.75 -7.65 -20.21
C ILE A 168 -19.26 -7.68 -21.66
N SER A 169 -18.42 -8.66 -22.00
CA SER A 169 -17.94 -8.85 -23.38
C SER A 169 -19.06 -9.26 -24.34
N GLN A 170 -20.01 -10.07 -23.89
CA GLN A 170 -21.22 -10.41 -24.66
C GLN A 170 -22.13 -9.19 -24.82
N ALA A 171 -22.36 -8.43 -23.75
CA ALA A 171 -23.14 -7.19 -23.77
C ALA A 171 -22.57 -6.20 -24.79
N ARG A 172 -21.25 -5.97 -24.76
CA ARG A 172 -20.56 -5.12 -25.74
C ARG A 172 -20.85 -5.54 -27.18
N ARG A 173 -20.80 -6.86 -27.46
CA ARG A 173 -21.06 -7.40 -28.81
C ARG A 173 -22.53 -7.39 -29.20
N LYS A 174 -23.47 -7.33 -28.27
CA LYS A 174 -24.91 -7.41 -28.56
C LYS A 174 -25.56 -6.03 -28.64
N LEU A 175 -25.12 -5.08 -27.81
CA LEU A 175 -25.72 -3.76 -27.67
C LEU A 175 -25.07 -2.67 -28.53
N LEU A 176 -23.79 -2.86 -28.91
CA LEU A 176 -22.98 -1.86 -29.65
C LEU A 176 -22.61 -2.33 -31.07
N LYS A 177 -23.39 -3.26 -31.62
CA LYS A 177 -23.21 -3.76 -32.99
C LYS A 177 -24.01 -2.94 -33.98
#